data_AF-A0A7S1ZTN9-F1
#
_entry.id   AF-A0A7S1ZTN9-F1
#
_cell.length_a   1.000
_cell.length_b   1.000
_cell.length_c   1.000
_cell.angle_alpha   90.00
_cell.angle_beta   90.00
_cell.angle_gamma   90.00
#
_symmetry.space_group_name_H-M   'P 1'
#
loop_
_entity.id
_entity.type
_entity.pdbx_description
1 polymer ?
#
loop_
_entity_poly.entity_id
_entity_poly.type
_entity_poly.pdbx_seq_one_letter_code
_entity_poly.pdbx_strand_id
1 'polypeptide(L)'
;MAIKSSSASKSSSKTIKFDDGSVQFRLRLSVSLLTHRPVLIRNIRCDDVEAPGLREHEASYLRLLDEMTNGSVVEINSTGTQLRFKPGVLLGGEMRHDCPVDA
;
A
#
# COMPACT_ATOMS: atom_id res chain seq x y z
N MET A 1 41.37 -12.54 -7.78
CA MET A 1 40.58 -11.29 -7.75
C MET A 1 39.28 -11.58 -7.01
N ALA A 2 39.16 -11.11 -5.77
CA ALA A 2 37.93 -11.25 -4.99
C ALA A 2 37.08 -9.99 -5.18
N ILE A 3 35.92 -10.13 -5.82
CA ILE A 3 34.90 -9.09 -5.89
C ILE A 3 34.19 -9.03 -4.53
N LYS A 4 34.54 -8.02 -3.71
CA LYS A 4 33.77 -7.67 -2.51
C LYS A 4 32.43 -7.09 -2.97
N SER A 5 31.33 -7.82 -2.73
CA SER A 5 29.98 -7.27 -2.86
C SER A 5 29.77 -6.25 -1.74
N SER A 6 29.61 -4.98 -2.13
CA SER A 6 29.28 -3.87 -1.26
C SER A 6 27.87 -4.04 -0.70
N SER A 7 27.77 -4.22 0.61
CA SER A 7 26.51 -4.21 1.36
C SER A 7 25.89 -2.81 1.32
N ALA A 8 24.84 -2.63 0.51
CA ALA A 8 24.02 -1.43 0.51
C ALA A 8 23.43 -1.18 1.91
N SER A 9 23.70 0.00 2.45
CA SER A 9 23.24 0.45 3.76
C SER A 9 21.70 0.57 3.77
N LYS A 10 21.03 -0.31 4.53
CA LYS A 10 19.60 -0.20 4.81
C LYS A 10 19.34 1.00 5.73
N SER A 11 19.12 2.18 5.15
CA SER A 11 18.41 3.25 5.85
C SER A 11 17.01 2.73 6.18
N SER A 12 16.80 2.35 7.44
CA SER A 12 15.51 1.88 7.95
C SER A 12 14.52 3.05 7.91
N SER A 13 13.80 3.24 6.80
CA SER A 13 12.73 4.22 6.74
C SER A 13 11.63 3.84 7.75
N LYS A 14 11.44 4.69 8.76
CA LYS A 14 10.47 4.48 9.82
C LYS A 14 9.06 4.40 9.21
N THR A 15 8.43 3.22 9.32
CA THR A 15 7.04 2.99 8.90
C THR A 15 6.10 3.88 9.70
N ILE A 16 5.27 4.66 9.01
CA ILE A 16 4.22 5.46 9.62
C ILE A 16 3.03 4.55 9.92
N LYS A 17 2.46 4.65 11.12
CA LYS A 17 1.33 3.82 11.56
C LYS A 17 0.08 4.68 11.69
N PHE A 18 -1.04 4.17 11.20
CA PHE A 18 -2.37 4.74 11.35
C PHE A 18 -3.30 3.69 11.97
N ASP A 19 -4.00 4.06 13.03
CA ASP A 19 -4.88 3.16 13.79
C ASP A 19 -6.38 3.57 13.69
N ASP A 20 -6.69 4.57 12.88
CA ASP A 20 -8.03 5.14 12.66
C ASP A 20 -8.75 4.58 11.42
N GLY A 21 -8.35 3.38 10.97
CA GLY A 21 -9.04 2.66 9.91
C GLY A 21 -8.88 3.25 8.51
N SER A 22 -9.97 3.24 7.73
CA SER A 22 -10.00 3.64 6.31
C SER A 22 -10.09 5.16 6.09
N VAL A 23 -9.98 5.98 7.12
CA VAL A 23 -10.01 7.44 6.99
C VAL A 23 -8.91 7.90 6.03
N GLN A 24 -9.28 8.69 5.00
CA GLN A 24 -8.36 9.22 4.00
C GLN A 24 -7.43 8.18 3.34
N PHE A 25 -7.90 6.95 3.16
CA PHE A 25 -7.12 5.80 2.65
C PHE A 25 -6.31 6.14 1.38
N ARG A 26 -6.96 6.68 0.35
CA ARG A 26 -6.32 7.05 -0.93
C ARG A 26 -5.21 8.08 -0.76
N LEU A 27 -5.45 9.11 0.04
CA LEU A 27 -4.49 10.19 0.28
C LEU A 27 -3.25 9.65 0.99
N ARG A 28 -3.42 8.81 2.00
CA ARG A 28 -2.31 8.23 2.77
C ARG A 28 -1.37 7.41 1.88
N LEU A 29 -1.94 6.58 1.01
CA LEU A 29 -1.16 5.76 0.09
C LEU A 29 -0.49 6.61 -1.01
N SER A 30 -1.20 7.60 -1.56
CA SER A 30 -0.61 8.54 -2.53
C SER A 30 0.58 9.31 -1.93
N VAL A 31 0.42 9.85 -0.72
CA VAL A 31 1.49 10.58 -0.03
C VAL A 31 2.64 9.64 0.38
N SER A 32 2.33 8.41 0.80
CA SER A 32 3.33 7.38 1.08
C SER A 32 4.23 7.14 -0.14
N LEU A 33 3.62 7.05 -1.32
CA LEU A 33 4.29 6.84 -2.59
C LEU A 33 5.11 8.07 -3.02
N LEU A 34 4.58 9.29 -2.89
CA LEU A 34 5.33 10.52 -3.18
C LEU A 34 6.51 10.77 -2.22
N THR A 35 6.36 10.39 -0.96
CA THR A 35 7.41 10.58 0.07
C THR A 35 8.33 9.37 0.21
N HIS A 36 8.04 8.28 -0.50
CA HIS A 36 8.74 6.99 -0.41
C HIS A 36 8.82 6.43 1.04
N ARG A 37 7.81 6.71 1.87
CA ARG A 37 7.75 6.27 3.27
C ARG A 37 6.74 5.13 3.45
N PRO A 38 7.16 3.96 3.98
CA PRO A 38 6.22 2.87 4.24
C PRO A 38 5.12 3.26 5.21
N VAL A 39 3.92 2.73 4.99
CA VAL A 39 2.73 2.97 5.82
C VAL A 39 2.13 1.65 6.30
N LEU A 40 1.62 1.66 7.54
CA LEU A 40 0.82 0.59 8.12
C LEU A 40 -0.52 1.19 8.54
N ILE A 41 -1.61 0.72 7.95
CA ILE A 41 -2.98 1.09 8.31
C ILE A 41 -3.60 -0.09 9.05
N ARG A 42 -4.18 0.18 10.23
CA ARG A 42 -4.85 -0.81 11.09
C ARG A 42 -6.29 -0.38 11.34
N ASN A 43 -7.10 -1.29 11.87
CA ASN A 43 -8.50 -1.08 12.21
C ASN A 43 -9.36 -0.65 11.02
N ILE A 44 -9.06 -1.15 9.82
CA ILE A 44 -9.88 -0.90 8.62
C ILE A 44 -11.21 -1.62 8.83
N ARG A 45 -12.25 -0.85 9.17
CA ARG A 45 -13.63 -1.34 9.40
C ARG A 45 -13.67 -2.61 10.27
N CYS A 46 -12.91 -2.64 11.36
CA CYS A 46 -12.90 -3.80 12.25
C CYS A 46 -14.22 -4.00 13.01
N ASP A 47 -15.02 -2.94 13.15
CA ASP A 47 -16.27 -2.93 13.90
C ASP A 47 -17.49 -3.29 13.03
N ASP A 48 -17.32 -3.43 11.71
CA ASP A 48 -18.38 -3.83 10.79
C ASP A 48 -18.60 -5.35 10.87
N VAL A 49 -19.81 -5.75 11.27
CA VAL A 49 -20.18 -7.16 11.48
C VAL A 49 -20.46 -7.88 10.16
N GLU A 50 -20.94 -7.16 9.14
CA GLU A 50 -21.34 -7.77 7.86
C GLU A 50 -20.16 -7.83 6.89
N ALA A 51 -19.33 -6.79 6.84
CA ALA A 51 -18.23 -6.68 5.88
C ALA A 51 -16.99 -6.01 6.48
N PRO A 52 -16.23 -6.72 7.34
CA PRO A 52 -15.01 -6.19 7.92
C PRO A 52 -13.90 -6.04 6.88
N GLY A 53 -13.03 -5.04 7.08
CA GLY A 53 -11.82 -4.85 6.27
C GLY A 53 -11.96 -3.92 5.05
N LEU A 54 -11.09 -4.17 4.07
CA LEU A 54 -11.02 -3.41 2.81
C LEU A 54 -12.25 -3.67 1.93
N ARG A 55 -12.77 -2.63 1.30
CA ARG A 55 -13.82 -2.73 0.28
C ARG A 55 -13.22 -3.00 -1.09
N GLU A 56 -14.06 -3.40 -2.04
CA GLU A 56 -13.63 -3.74 -3.40
C GLU A 56 -12.95 -2.56 -4.11
N HIS A 57 -13.50 -1.35 -4.02
CA HIS A 57 -12.85 -0.15 -4.56
C HIS A 57 -11.48 0.16 -3.93
N GLU A 58 -11.26 -0.14 -2.65
CA GLU A 58 -9.96 0.06 -1.99
C GLU A 58 -8.94 -0.97 -2.46
N ALA A 59 -9.36 -2.23 -2.61
CA ALA A 59 -8.54 -3.28 -3.18
C ALA A 59 -8.19 -2.97 -4.65
N SER A 60 -9.16 -2.48 -5.43
CA SER A 60 -8.94 -2.03 -6.81
C SER A 60 -7.96 -0.86 -6.87
N TYR A 61 -8.07 0.11 -5.96
CA TYR A 61 -7.11 1.20 -5.86
C TYR A 61 -5.69 0.73 -5.53
N LEU A 62 -5.54 -0.28 -4.67
CA LEU A 62 -4.23 -0.90 -4.39
C LEU A 62 -3.63 -1.58 -5.62
N ARG A 63 -4.45 -2.26 -6.43
CA ARG A 63 -4.01 -2.86 -7.70
C ARG A 63 -3.53 -1.81 -8.68
N LEU A 64 -4.25 -0.69 -8.79
CA LEU A 64 -3.83 0.45 -9.60
C LEU A 64 -2.45 0.97 -9.17
N LEU A 65 -2.23 1.14 -7.86
CA LEU A 65 -0.94 1.61 -7.35
C LEU A 65 0.19 0.63 -7.64
N ASP A 66 -0.07 -0.67 -7.55
CA ASP A 66 0.90 -1.71 -7.86
C ASP A 66 1.28 -1.70 -9.34
N GLU A 67 0.30 -1.51 -10.25
CA GLU A 67 0.57 -1.40 -11.68
C GLU A 67 1.29 -0.09 -12.06
N MET A 68 1.02 1.00 -11.35
CA MET A 68 1.70 2.29 -11.54
C MET A 68 3.17 2.31 -11.06
N THR A 69 3.55 1.37 -10.21
CA THR A 69 4.85 1.39 -9.52
C THR A 69 5.65 0.11 -9.73
N ASN A 70 6.96 0.22 -9.60
CA ASN A 70 7.85 -0.93 -9.67
C ASN A 70 8.46 -1.19 -8.29
N GLY A 71 8.28 -2.41 -7.81
CA GLY A 71 8.78 -2.85 -6.52
C GLY A 71 7.97 -2.36 -5.31
N SER A 72 6.72 -1.93 -5.52
CA SER A 72 5.76 -1.80 -4.43
C SER A 72 5.53 -3.13 -3.74
N VAL A 73 5.29 -3.08 -2.43
CA VAL A 73 4.90 -4.28 -1.68
C VAL A 73 3.64 -3.94 -0.89
N VAL A 74 2.55 -4.62 -1.24
CA VAL A 74 1.26 -4.53 -0.58
C VAL A 74 1.07 -5.83 0.21
N GLU A 75 0.94 -5.72 1.53
CA GLU A 75 0.68 -6.86 2.41
C GLU A 75 -0.60 -6.63 3.19
N ILE A 76 -1.57 -7.54 3.04
CA ILE A 76 -2.89 -7.45 3.66
C ILE A 76 -3.04 -8.64 4.60
N ASN A 77 -3.63 -8.42 5.78
CA ASN A 77 -3.97 -9.51 6.70
C ASN A 77 -5.12 -10.36 6.15
N SER A 78 -5.28 -11.60 6.61
CA SER A 78 -6.35 -12.53 6.20
C SER A 78 -7.75 -11.94 6.29
N THR A 79 -8.00 -11.07 7.27
CA THR A 79 -9.29 -10.40 7.49
C THR A 79 -9.42 -9.03 6.80
N GLY A 80 -8.38 -8.55 6.11
CA GLY A 80 -8.41 -7.25 5.43
C GLY A 80 -8.42 -6.02 6.35
N THR A 81 -8.37 -6.19 7.67
CA THR A 81 -8.44 -5.08 8.65
C THR A 81 -7.10 -4.36 8.87
N GLN A 82 -6.01 -4.92 8.34
CA GLN A 82 -4.66 -4.35 8.42
C GLN A 82 -3.96 -4.44 7.06
N LEU A 83 -3.38 -3.33 6.64
CA LEU A 83 -2.64 -3.15 5.40
C LEU A 83 -1.26 -2.57 5.69
N ARG A 84 -0.21 -3.20 5.18
CA ARG A 84 1.13 -2.64 5.11
C ARG A 84 1.48 -2.33 3.66
N PHE A 85 1.76 -1.06 3.38
CA PHE A 85 2.16 -0.58 2.06
C PHE A 85 3.61 -0.10 2.12
N LYS A 86 4.47 -0.69 1.30
CA LYS A 86 5.83 -0.19 1.05
C LYS A 86 5.85 0.37 -0.36
N PRO A 87 6.08 1.68 -0.53
CA PRO A 87 6.09 2.29 -1.85
C PRO A 87 7.32 1.83 -2.64
N GLY A 88 7.10 1.60 -3.94
CA GLY A 88 8.14 1.41 -4.95
C GLY A 88 8.43 2.70 -5.71
N VAL A 89 9.03 2.55 -6.89
CA VAL A 89 9.33 3.68 -7.79
C VAL A 89 8.18 3.87 -8.77
N LEU A 90 7.70 5.11 -8.94
CA LEU A 90 6.76 5.46 -9.99
C LEU A 90 7.42 5.37 -11.37
N LEU A 91 6.91 4.49 -12.24
CA LEU A 91 7.38 4.38 -13.62
C LEU A 91 6.62 5.31 -14.58
N GLY A 92 5.35 5.60 -14.27
CA GLY A 92 4.44 6.29 -15.19
C GLY A 92 4.12 5.43 -16.42
N GLY A 93 3.65 6.06 -17.50
CA GLY A 93 3.29 5.38 -18.75
C GLY A 93 1.79 5.34 -19.03
N GLU A 94 1.41 4.55 -20.04
CA GLU A 94 0.01 4.28 -20.37
C GLU A 94 -0.41 2.96 -19.70
N MET A 95 -1.55 2.99 -19.03
CA MET A 95 -2.08 1.84 -18.31
C MET A 95 -3.60 1.84 -18.37
N ARG A 96 -4.20 0.65 -18.28
CA ARG A 96 -5.64 0.47 -18.33
C ARG A 96 -6.09 -0.24 -17.06
N HIS A 97 -6.81 0.49 -16.22
CA HIS A 97 -7.34 -0.02 -14.97
C HIS A 97 -8.87 -0.11 -15.02
N ASP A 98 -9.39 -1.32 -14.80
CA ASP A 98 -10.83 -1.54 -14.72
C ASP A 98 -11.32 -1.28 -13.29
N CYS A 99 -12.06 -0.18 -13.13
CA CYS A 99 -12.66 0.19 -11.85
C CYS A 99 -13.91 -0.66 -11.58
N PRO A 100 -14.03 -1.32 -10.42
CA PRO A 100 -15.27 -1.96 -10.03
C PRO A 100 -16.37 -0.91 -9.85
N VAL A 101 -17.58 -1.26 -10.26
CA VAL A 101 -18.78 -0.52 -9.89
C VAL A 101 -19.27 -1.11 -8.57
N ASP A 102 -19.03 -0.41 -7.47
CA ASP A 102 -19.56 -0.86 -6.17
C ASP A 102 -21.09 -0.95 -6.28
N ALA A 103 -21.66 -2.11 -5.96
CA ALA A 103 -23.11 -2.37 -5.90
C ALA A 103 -23.67 -2.03 -4.51
#